data_AF-A0AAU6ZCB8-F1
#
_entry.id   AF-A0AAU6ZCB8-F1
#
_cell.length_a   1.000
_cell.length_b   1.000
_cell.length_c   1.000
_cell.angle_alpha   90.00
_cell.angle_beta   90.00
_cell.angle_gamma   90.00
#
_symmetry.space_group_name_H-M   'P 1'
#
loop_
_entity.id
_entity.type
_entity.pdbx_description
1 polymer ?
#
loop_
_entity_poly.entity_id
_entity_poly.type
_entity_poly.pdbx_seq_one_letter_code
_entity_poly.pdbx_strand_id
1 'polypeptide(L)' 'MTREEAFTLCPSDSYVELYGNQWLIVPFAPVAQPQFFICTPGQRTPKHGN' A
#
# COMPACT_ATOMS: atom_id res chain seq x y z
N MET A 1 -22.35 -3.45 -15.85
CA MET A 1 -21.56 -2.46 -15.09
C MET A 1 -20.61 -1.77 -16.06
N THR A 2 -20.69 -0.46 -16.17
CA THR A 2 -19.74 0.37 -16.92
C THR A 2 -18.49 0.64 -16.08
N ARG A 3 -17.44 1.19 -16.71
CA ARG A 3 -16.24 1.62 -16.00
C ARG A 3 -16.56 2.71 -14.98
N GLU A 4 -17.42 3.65 -15.37
CA GLU A 4 -17.82 4.81 -14.56
C GLU A 4 -18.62 4.35 -13.33
N GLU A 5 -19.54 3.40 -13.50
CA GLU A 5 -20.29 2.78 -12.40
C GLU A 5 -19.35 2.07 -11.40
N ALA A 6 -18.37 1.31 -11.91
CA ALA A 6 -17.36 0.66 -11.06
C ALA A 6 -16.49 1.69 -10.32
N PHE A 7 -16.10 2.76 -10.99
CA PHE A 7 -15.29 3.83 -10.41
C PHE A 7 -16.03 4.59 -9.29
N THR A 8 -17.32 4.87 -9.47
CA THR A 8 -18.14 5.53 -8.42
C THR A 8 -18.22 4.71 -7.13
N LEU A 9 -18.12 3.39 -7.22
CA LEU A 9 -18.15 2.48 -6.07
C LEU A 9 -16.74 2.10 -5.56
N CYS A 10 -15.68 2.57 -6.21
CA CYS A 10 -14.31 2.17 -5.92
C CYS A 10 -13.79 2.82 -4.62
N PRO A 11 -13.39 2.03 -3.61
CA PRO A 11 -12.70 2.55 -2.43
C PRO A 11 -11.35 3.19 -2.80
N SER A 12 -10.85 4.06 -1.91
CA SER A 12 -9.56 4.77 -2.12
C SER A 12 -8.34 3.85 -2.11
N ASP A 13 -8.44 2.66 -1.53
CA ASP A 13 -7.41 1.62 -1.46
C ASP A 13 -7.58 0.53 -2.53
N SER A 14 -8.29 0.84 -3.60
CA SER A 14 -8.57 -0.08 -4.71
C SER A 14 -8.41 0.61 -6.06
N TYR A 15 -8.40 -0.17 -7.13
CA TYR A 15 -8.42 0.32 -8.51
C TYR A 15 -9.41 -0.48 -9.36
N VAL A 16 -9.86 0.11 -10.48
CA VAL A 16 -10.77 -0.57 -11.41
C VAL A 16 -9.96 -1.21 -12.55
N GLU A 17 -10.20 -2.49 -12.82
CA GLU A 17 -9.55 -3.26 -13.88
C GLU A 17 -10.59 -3.99 -14.75
N LEU A 18 -10.32 -4.12 -16.06
CA LEU A 18 -11.14 -4.91 -16.97
C LEU A 18 -10.64 -6.35 -16.99
N TYR A 19 -11.45 -7.28 -16.49
CA TYR A 19 -11.16 -8.71 -16.56
C TYR A 19 -12.17 -9.42 -17.45
N GLY A 20 -11.71 -9.91 -18.60
CA GLY A 20 -12.58 -10.43 -19.64
C GLY A 20 -13.55 -9.36 -20.14
N ASN A 21 -14.84 -9.54 -19.86
CA ASN A 21 -15.90 -8.61 -20.28
C ASN A 21 -16.59 -7.93 -19.08
N GLN A 22 -15.90 -7.87 -17.93
CA GLN A 22 -16.42 -7.32 -16.67
C GLN A 22 -15.41 -6.35 -16.04
N TRP A 23 -15.92 -5.23 -15.53
CA TRP A 23 -15.15 -4.29 -14.71
C TRP A 23 -15.16 -4.75 -13.26
N LEU A 24 -13.98 -4.85 -12.65
CA LEU A 24 -13.79 -5.30 -11.27
C LEU A 24 -13.10 -4.21 -10.45
N ILE A 25 -13.43 -4.14 -9.17
CA ILE A 25 -12.71 -3.34 -8.18
C ILE A 25 -11.69 -4.27 -7.52
N VAL A 26 -10.40 -3.95 -7.69
CA VAL A 26 -9.28 -4.75 -7.21
C VAL A 26 -8.60 -4.01 -6.04
N PRO A 27 -8.52 -4.60 -4.84
CA PRO A 27 -7.86 -3.97 -3.71
C PRO A 27 -6.34 -3.92 -3.92
N PHE A 28 -5.69 -2.86 -3.43
CA PHE A 28 -4.23 -2.85 -3.38
C PHE A 28 -3.73 -3.95 -2.45
N ALA A 29 -2.79 -4.75 -2.94
CA ALA A 29 -2.11 -5.71 -2.08
C ALA A 29 -1.33 -4.95 -0.99
N PRO A 30 -1.36 -5.42 0.27
CA PRO A 30 -0.53 -4.84 1.31
C PRO A 30 0.94 -4.97 0.90
N VAL A 31 1.63 -3.84 0.82
CA VAL A 31 3.07 -3.82 0.56
C VAL A 31 3.76 -4.26 1.85
N ALA A 32 4.33 -5.47 1.85
CA ALA A 32 5.24 -5.87 2.91
C ALA A 32 6.46 -4.93 2.86
N GLN A 33 6.61 -4.05 3.86
CA GLN A 33 7.77 -3.18 3.90
C GLN A 33 9.04 -4.02 4.05
N PRO A 34 10.03 -3.83 3.17
CA PRO A 34 11.31 -4.48 3.35
C PRO A 34 11.95 -4.11 4.69
N GLN A 35 12.57 -5.08 5.35
CA GLN A 35 13.17 -4.93 6.68
C GLN A 35 14.25 -3.82 6.74
N PHE A 36 14.83 -3.44 5.60
CA PHE A 36 15.81 -2.37 5.52
C PHE A 36 15.23 -0.95 5.71
N PHE A 37 13.91 -0.78 5.68
CA PHE A 37 13.23 0.49 5.98
C PHE A 37 12.85 0.63 7.47
N ILE A 38 13.13 -0.38 8.31
CA ILE A 38 12.93 -0.25 9.74
C ILE A 38 13.97 0.74 10.25
N CYS A 39 13.52 1.95 10.60
CA CYS A 39 14.30 2.88 11.38
C CYS A 39 14.61 2.22 12.73
N THR A 40 15.75 1.52 12.83
CA THR A 40 16.27 1.08 14.12
C THR A 40 16.55 2.34 14.92
N PRO A 41 15.87 2.58 16.06
CA PRO A 41 16.17 3.74 16.89
C PRO A 41 17.65 3.70 17.21
N GLY A 42 18.39 4.73 16.79
CA GLY A 42 19.84 4.73 16.86
C GLY A 42 20.27 4.36 18.28
N GLN A 43 21.07 3.29 18.41
CA GLN A 43 21.76 2.98 19.66
C GLN A 43 22.57 4.22 20.02
N ARG A 44 22.05 5.02 20.96
CA ARG A 44 22.85 6.05 21.63
C ARG A 44 23.95 5.29 22.34
N THR A 45 25.15 5.28 21.77
CA THR A 45 26.34 4.94 22.53
C THR A 45 26.40 5.95 23.68
N PRO A 46 26.44 5.51 24.96
CA PRO A 46 26.73 6.42 26.03
C PRO A 46 28.15 6.94 25.76
N LYS A 47 28.29 8.25 25.53
CA LYS A 47 29.61 8.89 25.54
C LYS A 47 30.17 8.70 26.94
N HIS A 48 31.03 7.71 27.11
CA HIS A 48 31.87 7.58 28.29
C HIS A 48 32.82 8.78 28.29
N GLY A 49 32.84 9.48 29.41
CA GLY A 49 33.58 10.73 29.57
C GLY A 49 35.08 10.58 29.37
N ASN A 50 35.70 11.68 28.93
CA ASN A 50 36.87 12.27 29.55
C ASN A 50 36.96 13.73 29.08
#